data_AF-A0A2P6TTS7-F1
#
_entry.id   AF-A0A2P6TTS7-F1
#
_cell.length_a   1.000
_cell.length_b   1.000
_cell.length_c   1.000
_cell.angle_alpha   90.00
_cell.angle_beta   90.00
_cell.angle_gamma   90.00
#
_symmetry.space_group_name_H-M   'P 1'
#
loop_
_entity.id
_entity.type
_entity.pdbx_description
1 polymer ?
#
loop_
_entity_poly.entity_id
_entity_poly.type
_entity_poly.pdbx_seq_one_letter_code
_entity_poly.pdbx_strand_id
1 'polypeptide(L)'
;MALKVIKPTWQQIGSGLAIEREGTVLLEFAKSTGPKSYAWDQKETFGLSALECAAVLEAADKHQPANFVHDPYKGGEGEGRIIKTLRVSPAKEQGWGFNVNVKEGGADKASIYCSVSDAELRLIKTLLAFLVPRLLGFDEHFQGAPSVLEPSQGAGEAGGAPF
;
A
#
# COMPACT_ATOMS: atom_id res chain seq x y z
N MET A 1 -6.34 -9.18 -8.44
CA MET A 1 -5.74 -8.27 -7.44
C MET A 1 -4.26 -8.60 -7.32
N ALA A 2 -3.40 -7.61 -7.18
CA ALA A 2 -1.99 -7.80 -6.83
C ALA A 2 -1.68 -7.06 -5.51
N LEU A 3 -0.78 -7.63 -4.71
CA LEU A 3 -0.32 -7.05 -3.45
C LEU A 3 1.19 -6.75 -3.57
N LYS A 4 1.56 -5.50 -3.33
CA LYS A 4 2.93 -4.99 -3.41
C LYS A 4 3.29 -4.27 -2.11
N VAL A 5 4.58 -4.10 -1.87
CA VAL A 5 5.08 -3.38 -0.70
C VAL A 5 5.86 -2.17 -1.16
N ILE A 6 5.55 -1.01 -0.58
CA ILE A 6 6.33 0.21 -0.67
C ILE A 6 7.06 0.35 0.67
N LYS A 7 8.39 0.40 0.62
CA LYS A 7 9.23 0.51 1.82
C LYS A 7 9.06 1.87 2.51
N PRO A 8 9.27 1.95 3.84
CA PRO A 8 9.42 3.22 4.52
C PRO A 8 10.62 4.00 3.96
N THR A 9 10.60 5.33 4.12
CA THR A 9 11.73 6.22 3.83
C THR A 9 12.23 6.84 5.12
N TRP A 10 13.51 7.21 5.12
CA TRP A 10 14.24 7.69 6.29
C TRP A 10 14.87 9.04 6.00
N GLN A 11 14.96 9.87 7.03
CA GLN A 11 15.68 11.12 7.01
C GLN A 11 16.74 11.15 8.11
N GLN A 12 17.86 11.81 7.82
CA GLN A 12 18.91 12.06 8.80
C GLN A 12 18.45 13.16 9.77
N ILE A 13 18.53 12.88 11.07
CA ILE A 13 18.25 13.86 12.13
C ILE A 13 19.46 13.90 13.08
N GLY A 14 20.29 14.94 12.95
CA GLY A 14 21.55 15.04 13.69
C GLY A 14 22.45 13.84 13.40
N SER A 15 22.84 13.09 14.44
CA SER A 15 23.62 11.86 14.31
C SER A 15 22.78 10.58 14.14
N GLY A 16 21.44 10.69 14.13
CA GLY A 16 20.53 9.55 14.06
C GLY A 16 19.68 9.55 12.80
N LEU A 17 18.85 8.51 12.67
CA LEU A 17 17.87 8.36 11.61
C LEU A 17 16.47 8.34 12.20
N ALA A 18 15.54 8.98 11.49
CA ALA A 18 14.13 8.91 11.80
C ALA A 18 13.35 8.53 10.54
N ILE A 19 12.20 7.89 10.74
CA ILE A 19 11.27 7.63 9.65
C ILE A 19 10.73 8.96 9.14
N GLU A 20 10.90 9.20 7.84
CA GLU A 20 10.30 10.34 7.15
C GLU A 20 8.89 9.99 6.68
N ARG A 21 8.71 8.77 6.16
CA ARG A 21 7.41 8.25 5.71
C ARG A 21 7.35 6.75 5.99
N GLU A 22 6.26 6.32 6.59
CA GLU A 22 5.99 4.90 6.81
C GLU A 22 5.86 4.12 5.49
N GLY A 23 6.11 2.82 5.55
CA GLY A 23 5.83 1.91 4.45
C GLY A 23 4.33 1.76 4.19
N THR A 24 3.98 1.19 3.04
CA THR A 24 2.59 0.97 2.65
C THR A 24 2.45 -0.35 1.90
N VAL A 25 1.37 -1.11 2.15
CA VAL A 25 0.98 -2.22 1.27
C VAL A 25 0.11 -1.68 0.16
N LEU A 26 0.59 -1.73 -1.08
CA LEU A 26 -0.15 -1.28 -2.25
C LEU A 26 -0.97 -2.43 -2.83
N LEU A 27 -2.29 -2.29 -2.82
CA LEU A 27 -3.22 -3.16 -3.52
C LEU A 27 -3.50 -2.60 -4.92
N GLU A 28 -3.39 -3.44 -5.93
CA GLU A 28 -3.74 -3.12 -7.31
C GLU A 28 -4.91 -4.00 -7.79
N PHE A 29 -5.93 -3.36 -8.36
CA PHE A 29 -7.15 -3.98 -8.86
C PHE A 29 -7.32 -3.69 -10.34
N ALA A 30 -7.42 -4.73 -11.16
CA ALA A 30 -7.66 -4.59 -12.61
C ALA A 30 -8.97 -5.29 -12.98
N LYS A 31 -9.74 -4.67 -13.89
CA LYS A 31 -10.95 -5.28 -14.44
C LYS A 31 -10.56 -6.42 -15.40
N SER A 32 -11.36 -7.48 -15.40
CA SER A 32 -11.23 -8.56 -16.38
C SER A 32 -11.64 -8.05 -17.77
N THR A 33 -10.83 -8.34 -18.79
CA THR A 33 -11.15 -8.08 -20.20
C THR A 33 -11.47 -9.38 -20.96
N GLY A 34 -11.39 -10.52 -20.28
CA GLY A 34 -11.67 -11.84 -20.83
C GLY A 34 -11.11 -12.95 -19.93
N PRO A 35 -11.27 -14.23 -20.31
CA PRO A 35 -10.71 -15.34 -19.55
C PRO A 35 -9.20 -15.17 -19.35
N LYS A 36 -8.76 -15.05 -18.08
CA LYS A 36 -7.36 -14.85 -17.69
C LYS A 36 -6.69 -13.59 -18.28
N SER A 37 -7.46 -12.60 -18.71
CA SER A 37 -6.97 -11.33 -19.25
C SER A 37 -7.51 -10.16 -18.44
N TYR A 38 -6.67 -9.16 -18.18
CA TYR A 38 -6.98 -8.05 -17.29
C TYR A 38 -6.37 -6.74 -17.80
N ALA A 39 -7.12 -5.64 -17.70
CA ALA A 39 -6.69 -4.29 -18.08
C ALA A 39 -5.80 -3.66 -16.98
N TRP A 40 -4.55 -4.11 -16.87
CA TRP A 40 -3.60 -3.63 -15.86
C TRP A 40 -3.10 -2.19 -16.11
N ASP A 41 -3.24 -1.70 -17.34
CA ASP A 41 -3.02 -0.31 -17.74
C ASP A 41 -4.06 0.65 -17.12
N GLN A 42 -5.26 0.15 -16.82
CA GLN A 42 -6.37 0.89 -16.20
C GLN A 42 -6.69 0.39 -14.79
N LYS A 43 -5.67 -0.08 -14.08
CA LYS A 43 -5.83 -0.57 -12.71
C LYS A 43 -6.16 0.56 -11.73
N GLU A 44 -6.93 0.23 -10.71
CA GLU A 44 -7.12 1.05 -9.53
C GLU A 44 -6.18 0.63 -8.40
N THR A 45 -5.77 1.59 -7.60
CA THR A 45 -4.83 1.38 -6.50
C THR A 45 -5.38 1.84 -5.16
N PHE A 46 -5.07 1.10 -4.11
CA PHE A 46 -5.39 1.44 -2.72
C PHE A 46 -4.18 1.11 -1.84
N GLY A 47 -3.67 2.10 -1.10
CA GLY A 47 -2.58 1.88 -0.15
C GLY A 47 -3.14 1.52 1.22
N LEU A 48 -2.59 0.51 1.87
CA LEU A 48 -2.87 0.22 3.27
C LEU A 48 -1.69 0.68 4.12
N SER A 49 -1.96 1.57 5.07
CA SER A 49 -1.05 1.89 6.17
C SER A 49 -0.82 0.66 7.07
N ALA A 50 0.18 0.72 7.94
CA ALA A 50 0.43 -0.35 8.92
C ALA A 50 -0.79 -0.61 9.82
N LEU A 51 -1.49 0.44 10.24
CA LEU A 51 -2.71 0.33 11.05
C LEU A 51 -3.84 -0.32 10.26
N GLU A 52 -4.06 0.06 9.00
CA GLU A 52 -5.09 -0.55 8.17
C GLU A 52 -4.78 -2.02 7.86
N CYS A 53 -3.49 -2.39 7.73
CA CYS A 53 -3.08 -3.79 7.66
C CYS A 53 -3.49 -4.55 8.92
N ALA A 54 -3.28 -3.98 10.11
CA ALA A 54 -3.73 -4.57 11.37
C ALA A 54 -5.27 -4.67 11.44
N ALA A 55 -5.99 -3.67 10.94
CA ALA A 55 -7.46 -3.71 10.87
C ALA A 55 -7.97 -4.81 9.92
N VAL A 56 -7.28 -5.08 8.80
CA VAL A 56 -7.60 -6.23 7.93
C VAL A 56 -7.38 -7.55 8.65
N LEU A 57 -6.31 -7.69 9.44
CA LEU A 57 -6.06 -8.87 10.27
C LEU A 57 -7.16 -9.08 11.31
N GLU A 58 -7.50 -8.02 12.05
CA GLU A 58 -8.55 -8.05 13.07
C GLU A 58 -9.91 -8.43 12.44
N ALA A 59 -10.26 -7.80 11.31
CA ALA A 59 -11.47 -8.10 10.56
C ALA A 59 -11.51 -9.58 10.17
N ALA A 60 -10.40 -10.12 9.66
CA ALA A 60 -10.27 -11.52 9.28
C ALA A 60 -10.40 -12.48 10.48
N ASP A 61 -9.83 -12.12 11.64
CA ASP A 61 -9.90 -12.93 12.87
C ASP A 61 -11.31 -12.91 13.48
N LYS A 62 -11.97 -11.75 13.49
CA LYS A 62 -13.33 -11.57 14.01
C LYS A 62 -14.41 -11.97 13.01
N HIS A 63 -14.04 -12.29 11.77
CA HIS A 63 -14.96 -12.57 10.67
C HIS A 63 -15.97 -11.43 10.45
N GLN A 64 -15.48 -10.18 10.45
CA GLN A 64 -16.27 -8.95 10.32
C GLN A 64 -15.75 -8.10 9.16
N PRO A 65 -16.58 -7.22 8.57
CA PRO A 65 -16.12 -6.32 7.53
C PRO A 65 -15.25 -5.18 8.07
N ALA A 66 -14.24 -4.77 7.32
CA ALA A 66 -13.51 -3.52 7.48
C ALA A 66 -13.73 -2.59 6.27
N ASN A 67 -13.81 -1.29 6.53
CA ASN A 67 -14.00 -0.28 5.50
C ASN A 67 -12.97 0.84 5.69
N PHE A 68 -12.31 1.22 4.61
CA PHE A 68 -11.27 2.24 4.59
C PHE A 68 -11.64 3.30 3.57
N VAL A 69 -11.41 4.57 3.87
CA VAL A 69 -11.74 5.70 3.01
C VAL A 69 -10.53 6.60 2.88
N HIS A 70 -10.04 6.78 1.66
CA HIS A 70 -8.88 7.60 1.33
C HIS A 70 -9.31 8.74 0.41
N ASP A 71 -8.82 9.94 0.70
CA ASP A 71 -8.89 11.11 -0.16
C ASP A 71 -7.47 11.63 -0.39
N PRO A 72 -6.91 11.48 -1.61
CA PRO A 72 -5.55 11.92 -1.91
C PRO A 72 -5.32 13.44 -1.74
N TYR A 73 -6.39 14.24 -1.75
CA TYR A 73 -6.34 15.70 -1.62
C TYR A 73 -6.85 16.17 -0.26
N LYS A 74 -6.99 15.27 0.72
CA LYS A 74 -7.49 15.60 2.06
C LYS A 74 -6.69 16.76 2.68
N GLY A 75 -7.40 17.80 3.13
CA GLY A 75 -6.80 18.98 3.75
C GLY A 75 -6.14 19.97 2.78
N GLY A 76 -6.21 19.72 1.47
CA GLY A 76 -5.64 20.58 0.43
C GLY A 76 -6.69 21.08 -0.58
N GLU A 77 -6.20 21.77 -1.61
CA GLU A 77 -7.03 22.18 -2.74
C GLU A 77 -7.47 20.93 -3.53
N GLY A 78 -8.78 20.74 -3.67
CA GLY A 78 -9.37 19.57 -4.33
C GLY A 78 -9.79 18.44 -3.38
N GLU A 79 -9.82 18.67 -2.07
CA GLU A 79 -10.47 17.75 -1.13
C GLU A 79 -11.87 17.34 -1.63
N GLY A 80 -12.20 16.06 -1.50
CA GLY A 80 -13.46 15.49 -1.95
C GLY A 80 -13.53 15.20 -3.45
N ARG A 81 -12.56 15.66 -4.24
CA ARG A 81 -12.56 15.43 -5.69
C ARG A 81 -12.38 13.97 -6.05
N ILE A 82 -11.50 13.25 -5.35
CA ILE A 82 -11.30 11.81 -5.54
C ILE A 82 -11.46 11.11 -4.20
N ILE A 83 -12.44 10.22 -4.10
CA ILE A 83 -12.64 9.39 -2.91
C ILE A 83 -12.46 7.93 -3.31
N LYS A 84 -11.55 7.25 -2.61
CA LYS A 84 -11.33 5.82 -2.74
C LYS A 84 -11.84 5.14 -1.49
N THR A 85 -12.66 4.10 -1.66
CA THR A 85 -13.14 3.26 -0.57
C THR A 85 -12.72 1.83 -0.81
N LEU A 86 -12.11 1.19 0.19
CA LEU A 86 -11.85 -0.24 0.17
C LEU A 86 -12.71 -0.92 1.23
N ARG A 87 -13.48 -1.92 0.82
CA ARG A 87 -14.21 -2.80 1.71
C ARG A 87 -13.62 -4.21 1.65
N VAL A 88 -13.27 -4.73 2.82
CA VAL A 88 -12.83 -6.11 3.01
C VAL A 88 -13.87 -6.81 3.87
N SER A 89 -14.51 -7.86 3.37
CA SER A 89 -15.61 -8.50 4.09
C SER A 89 -15.70 -10.00 3.83
N PRO A 90 -16.21 -10.80 4.77
CA PRO A 90 -16.59 -12.18 4.50
C PRO A 90 -17.57 -12.26 3.33
N ALA A 91 -17.43 -13.28 2.49
CA ALA A 91 -18.43 -13.63 1.49
C ALA A 91 -19.63 -14.33 2.15
N LYS A 92 -20.77 -14.38 1.44
CA LYS A 92 -21.99 -15.02 1.97
C LYS A 92 -21.85 -16.52 2.19
N GLU A 93 -21.06 -17.20 1.35
CA GLU A 93 -20.88 -18.66 1.41
C GLU A 93 -19.48 -19.01 1.93
N GLN A 94 -18.44 -18.72 1.13
CA GLN A 94 -17.06 -19.04 1.48
C GLN A 94 -16.09 -17.97 0.97
N GLY A 95 -15.01 -17.77 1.72
CA GLY A 95 -13.97 -16.81 1.38
C GLY A 95 -14.35 -15.38 1.75
N TRP A 96 -13.67 -14.46 1.07
CA TRP A 96 -13.65 -13.04 1.36
C TRP A 96 -13.81 -12.23 0.07
N GLY A 97 -14.33 -11.02 0.21
CA GLY A 97 -14.42 -10.05 -0.87
C GLY A 97 -13.56 -8.84 -0.56
N PHE A 98 -12.74 -8.44 -1.52
CA PHE A 98 -12.04 -7.16 -1.53
C PHE A 98 -12.66 -6.31 -2.63
N ASN A 99 -13.27 -5.18 -2.24
CA ASN A 99 -13.95 -4.28 -3.16
C ASN A 99 -13.40 -2.88 -3.05
N VAL A 100 -12.77 -2.41 -4.14
CA VAL A 100 -12.35 -1.01 -4.27
C VAL A 100 -13.42 -0.25 -5.05
N ASN A 101 -13.80 0.92 -4.53
CA ASN A 101 -14.66 1.88 -5.19
C ASN A 101 -13.90 3.19 -5.31
N VAL A 102 -13.95 3.82 -6.48
CA VAL A 102 -13.33 5.12 -6.75
C VAL A 102 -14.41 6.05 -7.28
N LYS A 103 -14.57 7.18 -6.60
CA LYS A 103 -15.41 8.29 -7.02
C LYS A 103 -14.52 9.44 -7.47
N GLU A 104 -14.90 10.10 -8.56
CA GLU A 104 -14.23 11.29 -9.08
C GLU A 104 -15.27 12.36 -9.40
N GLY A 105 -15.14 13.56 -8.84
CA GLY A 105 -16.09 14.66 -9.02
C GLY A 105 -17.52 14.32 -8.54
N GLY A 106 -17.65 13.42 -7.55
CA GLY A 106 -18.93 12.93 -7.04
C GLY A 106 -19.56 11.79 -7.85
N ALA A 107 -19.02 11.45 -9.02
CA ALA A 107 -19.50 10.33 -9.85
C ALA A 107 -18.71 9.04 -9.60
N ASP A 108 -19.35 7.88 -9.75
CA ASP A 108 -18.68 6.58 -9.67
C ASP A 108 -17.80 6.37 -10.90
N LYS A 109 -16.48 6.28 -10.68
CA LYS A 109 -15.49 6.04 -11.74
C LYS A 109 -15.19 4.56 -11.90
N ALA A 110 -14.99 3.86 -10.79
CA ALA A 110 -14.66 2.44 -10.80
C ALA A 110 -15.22 1.73 -9.57
N SER A 111 -15.69 0.51 -9.77
CA SER A 111 -15.96 -0.46 -8.71
C SER A 111 -15.41 -1.81 -9.17
N ILE A 112 -14.46 -2.37 -8.43
CA ILE A 112 -13.82 -3.64 -8.77
C ILE A 112 -13.91 -4.55 -7.55
N TYR A 113 -14.53 -5.72 -7.73
CA TYR A 113 -14.66 -6.77 -6.72
C TYR A 113 -13.70 -7.91 -7.05
N CYS A 114 -12.98 -8.41 -6.04
CA CYS A 114 -12.16 -9.60 -6.11
C CYS A 114 -12.60 -10.57 -5.02
N SER A 115 -12.99 -11.78 -5.41
CA SER A 115 -13.16 -12.90 -4.48
C SER A 115 -11.78 -13.42 -4.07
N VAL A 116 -11.63 -13.73 -2.79
CA VAL A 116 -10.42 -14.21 -2.16
C VAL A 116 -10.80 -15.46 -1.39
N SER A 117 -10.25 -16.62 -1.74
CA SER A 117 -10.45 -17.87 -1.02
C SER A 117 -9.85 -17.81 0.39
N ASP A 118 -10.25 -18.75 1.26
CA ASP A 118 -9.69 -18.84 2.62
C ASP A 118 -8.17 -19.09 2.61
N ALA A 119 -7.68 -19.85 1.61
CA ALA A 119 -6.25 -20.11 1.43
C ALA A 119 -5.48 -18.83 1.04
N GLU A 120 -6.03 -18.04 0.11
CA GLU A 120 -5.45 -16.74 -0.27
C GLU A 120 -5.50 -15.76 0.90
N LEU A 121 -6.61 -15.73 1.66
CA LEU A 121 -6.70 -14.91 2.87
C LEU A 121 -5.66 -15.34 3.91
N ARG A 122 -5.47 -16.64 4.15
CA ARG A 122 -4.45 -17.14 5.08
C ARG A 122 -3.05 -16.67 4.69
N LEU A 123 -2.73 -16.66 3.39
CA LEU A 123 -1.48 -16.12 2.86
C LEU A 123 -1.39 -14.60 3.11
N ILE A 124 -2.42 -13.84 2.74
CA ILE A 124 -2.48 -12.39 2.96
C ILE A 124 -2.28 -12.06 4.44
N LYS A 125 -2.97 -12.75 5.36
CA LYS A 125 -2.79 -12.56 6.82
C LYS A 125 -1.35 -12.78 7.26
N THR A 126 -0.69 -13.82 6.75
CA THR A 126 0.72 -14.10 7.06
C THR A 126 1.62 -12.96 6.61
N LEU A 127 1.42 -12.50 5.38
CA LEU A 127 2.21 -11.40 4.80
C LEU A 127 1.97 -10.10 5.55
N LEU A 128 0.72 -9.73 5.83
CA LEU A 128 0.40 -8.50 6.57
C LEU A 128 0.99 -8.52 7.97
N ALA A 129 0.84 -9.62 8.73
CA ALA A 129 1.43 -9.74 10.06
C ALA A 129 2.96 -9.63 10.04
N PHE A 130 3.61 -10.18 9.01
CA PHE A 130 5.05 -10.03 8.79
C PHE A 130 5.45 -8.59 8.42
N LEU A 131 4.60 -7.89 7.64
CA LEU A 131 4.92 -6.56 7.12
C LEU A 131 4.67 -5.44 8.12
N VAL A 132 3.62 -5.48 8.95
CA VAL A 132 3.26 -4.40 9.89
C VAL A 132 4.46 -3.81 10.63
N PRO A 133 5.33 -4.58 11.33
CA PRO A 133 6.49 -3.99 12.02
C PRO A 133 7.50 -3.36 11.05
N ARG A 134 7.64 -3.89 9.83
CA ARG A 134 8.58 -3.41 8.81
C ARG A 134 8.11 -2.13 8.12
N LEU A 135 6.80 -1.98 7.94
CA LEU A 135 6.24 -0.72 7.45
C LEU A 135 6.49 0.42 8.45
N LEU A 136 6.56 0.09 9.74
CA LEU A 136 6.91 0.99 10.83
C LEU A 136 8.43 1.09 11.08
N GLY A 137 9.27 0.46 10.24
CA GLY A 137 10.74 0.50 10.34
C GLY A 137 11.34 -0.18 11.58
N PHE A 138 10.58 -1.04 12.27
CA PHE A 138 11.10 -1.75 13.46
C PHE A 138 12.16 -2.78 13.08
N ASP A 139 12.12 -3.35 11.87
CA ASP A 139 13.18 -4.25 11.40
C ASP A 139 14.53 -3.56 11.31
N GLU A 140 14.61 -2.35 10.77
CA GLU A 140 15.87 -1.57 10.73
C GLU A 140 16.36 -1.22 12.15
N HIS A 141 15.46 -1.00 13.11
CA HIS A 141 15.85 -0.76 14.50
C HIS A 141 16.46 -2.00 15.18
N PHE A 142 16.11 -3.21 14.74
CA PHE A 142 16.55 -4.47 15.34
C PHE A 142 17.56 -5.27 14.50
N GLN A 143 17.80 -4.92 13.23
CA GLN A 143 18.69 -5.67 12.31
C GLN A 143 20.04 -4.99 12.03
N GLY A 144 20.30 -3.79 12.57
CA GLY A 144 21.55 -3.05 12.37
C GLY A 144 21.41 -1.93 11.34
N ALA A 145 22.43 -1.08 11.21
CA ALA A 145 22.31 0.21 10.53
C ALA A 145 21.75 0.10 9.09
N PRO A 146 20.74 0.90 8.72
CA PRO A 146 20.08 0.83 7.42
C PRO A 146 21.03 1.18 6.28
N SER A 147 20.81 0.54 5.12
CA SER A 147 21.50 0.88 3.88
C SER A 147 21.00 2.25 3.38
N VAL A 148 21.81 3.29 3.57
CA VAL A 148 21.58 4.62 2.99
C VAL A 148 21.81 4.53 1.48
N LEU A 149 20.78 4.81 0.68
CA LEU A 149 20.96 5.12 -0.73
C LEU A 149 21.56 6.52 -0.81
N GLU A 150 22.88 6.61 -0.99
CA GLU A 150 23.48 7.90 -1.29
C GLU A 150 22.89 8.42 -2.61
N PRO A 151 22.43 9.68 -2.67
CA PRO A 151 22.04 10.28 -3.92
C PRO A 151 23.25 10.22 -4.85
N SER A 152 23.07 9.66 -6.05
CA SER A 152 24.12 9.60 -7.06
C SER A 152 24.66 11.02 -7.25
N GLN A 153 25.87 11.28 -6.75
CA GLN A 153 26.56 12.52 -7.06
C GLN A 153 26.71 12.54 -8.57
N GLY A 154 26.03 13.49 -9.20
CA GLY A 154 26.14 13.72 -10.63
C GLY A 154 27.62 13.87 -10.98
N ALA A 155 28.05 13.10 -11.98
CA ALA A 155 29.36 13.27 -12.58
C ALA A 155 29.49 14.71 -13.08
N GLY A 156 30.28 15.51 -12.36
CA GLY A 156 30.51 16.90 -12.67
C GLY A 156 31.62 17.45 -11.80
N GLU A 157 32.88 17.23 -12.18
CA GLU A 157 33.73 18.31 -12.67
C GLU A 157 35.09 17.76 -13.12
N ALA A 158 35.37 17.94 -14.40
CA ALA A 158 36.69 17.90 -14.96
C ALA A 158 37.51 19.07 -14.42
N GLY A 159 38.70 18.81 -13.94
CA GLY A 159 39.62 19.85 -13.48
C GLY A 159 41.00 19.28 -13.17
N GLY A 160 41.74 18.89 -14.20
CA GLY A 160 43.18 18.65 -14.04
C GLY A 160 43.92 19.95 -13.73
N ALA A 161 45.07 19.84 -13.06
CA ALA A 161 46.40 20.27 -13.54
C ALA A 161 47.46 19.87 -12.48
N PRO A 162 48.77 20.13 -12.68
CA PRO A 162 49.80 19.09 -12.68
C PRO A 162 50.79 19.26 -11.50
N PHE A 163 51.83 18.43 -11.52
CA PHE A 163 52.97 18.26 -10.59
C PHE A 163 52.77 17.16 -9.55
#